data_AF-A0A942SVC2-F1
#
_entry.id   AF-A0A942SVC2-F1
#
_cell.length_a   1.000
_cell.length_b   1.000
_cell.length_c   1.000
_cell.angle_alpha   90.00
_cell.angle_beta   90.00
_cell.angle_gamma   90.00
#
_symmetry.space_group_name_H-M   'P 1'
#
loop_
_entity.id
_entity.type
_entity.pdbx_description
1 polymer ?
#
loop_
_entity_poly.entity_id
_entity_poly.type
_entity_poly.pdbx_seq_one_letter_code
_entity_poly.pdbx_strand_id
1 'polypeptide(L)' 'MVKRELEIKSGPSTTNNKNDIKVNNQFSLTINLGDSLNVLALIAGIYLIKRITKKKKLQKHMEQWP' A
#
# COMPACT_ATOMS: atom_id res chain seq x y z
N MET A 1 -18.38 46.75 41.91
CA MET A 1 -18.82 45.33 41.77
C MET A 1 -18.31 44.87 40.40
N VAL A 2 -17.47 43.84 40.22
CA VAL A 2 -17.48 42.43 40.72
C VAL A 2 -18.61 41.62 40.05
N LYS A 3 -18.36 40.55 39.25
CA LYS A 3 -17.14 40.10 38.52
C LYS A 3 -17.55 39.82 37.05
N ARG A 4 -17.16 38.81 36.23
CA ARG A 4 -16.34 37.56 36.29
C ARG A 4 -15.73 37.32 34.89
N GLU A 5 -14.68 36.50 34.79
CA GLU A 5 -14.09 36.03 33.52
C GLU A 5 -15.00 35.08 32.71
N LEU A 6 -14.73 35.01 31.40
CA LEU A 6 -14.83 33.79 30.60
C LEU A 6 -13.53 33.61 29.80
N GLU A 7 -12.85 32.48 30.00
CA GLU A 7 -11.75 32.04 29.14
C GLU A 7 -12.29 31.59 27.77
N ILE A 8 -11.56 31.87 26.68
CA ILE A 8 -11.63 31.05 25.46
C ILE A 8 -10.21 30.63 25.10
N LYS A 9 -9.96 29.31 25.14
CA LYS A 9 -8.64 28.70 24.90
C LYS A 9 -8.43 28.36 23.42
N SER A 10 -7.47 29.03 22.80
CA SER A 10 -6.68 28.54 21.66
C SER A 10 -5.54 29.53 21.47
N GLY A 11 -4.27 29.22 21.76
CA GLY A 11 -3.58 27.97 21.42
C GLY A 11 -2.94 28.17 20.04
N PRO A 12 -1.60 28.12 19.89
CA PRO A 12 -0.94 28.54 18.66
C PRO A 12 -1.45 27.70 17.47
N SER A 13 -1.91 28.39 16.43
CA SER A 13 -2.56 27.77 15.27
C SER A 13 -1.58 26.86 14.54
N THR A 14 -1.63 25.56 14.86
CA THR A 14 -0.81 24.53 14.21
C THR A 14 -1.29 24.39 12.77
N THR A 15 -0.60 25.09 11.88
CA THR A 15 -0.84 25.01 10.43
C THR A 15 -0.41 23.62 9.98
N ASN A 16 -1.38 22.71 9.89
CA ASN A 16 -1.19 21.31 9.54
C ASN A 16 -0.86 21.18 8.03
N ASN A 17 0.36 21.57 7.65
CA ASN A 17 0.86 21.49 6.28
C ASN A 17 1.09 20.02 5.90
N LYS A 18 0.03 19.35 5.42
CA LYS A 18 0.06 17.98 4.91
C LYS A 18 0.68 17.97 3.51
N ASN A 19 2.01 17.91 3.45
CA ASN A 19 2.72 17.68 2.20
C ASN A 19 2.52 16.22 1.74
N ASP A 20 1.59 15.98 0.81
CA ASP A 20 1.32 14.67 0.23
C ASP A 20 2.40 14.31 -0.81
N ILE A 21 3.49 13.68 -0.34
CA ILE A 21 4.62 13.28 -1.19
C ILE A 21 4.24 12.03 -2.01
N LYS A 22 3.48 12.26 -3.09
CA LYS A 22 3.03 11.22 -4.03
C LYS A 22 4.20 10.65 -4.85
N VAL A 23 4.90 9.66 -4.29
CA VAL A 23 6.01 8.95 -4.95
C VAL A 23 5.55 8.16 -6.18
N ASN A 24 5.88 8.64 -7.37
CA ASN A 24 5.61 7.94 -8.63
C ASN A 24 6.71 6.93 -8.94
N ASN A 25 6.60 5.71 -8.41
CA ASN A 25 7.60 4.66 -8.63
C ASN A 25 7.31 3.86 -9.91
N GLN A 26 7.94 4.23 -11.02
CA GLN A 26 7.81 3.51 -12.29
C GLN A 26 8.63 2.21 -12.30
N PHE A 27 7.95 1.07 -12.27
CA PHE A 27 8.57 -0.24 -12.49
C PHE A 27 8.56 -0.61 -13.99
N SER A 28 9.75 -0.78 -14.58
CA SER A 28 9.92 -1.21 -15.97
C SER A 28 10.56 -2.60 -16.01
N LEU A 29 9.92 -3.56 -16.69
CA LEU A 29 10.40 -4.94 -16.82
C LEU A 29 10.68 -5.26 -18.30
N THR A 30 11.95 -5.28 -18.68
CA THR A 30 12.39 -5.69 -20.02
C THR A 30 12.52 -7.21 -20.08
N ILE A 31 11.86 -7.85 -21.04
CA ILE A 31 11.85 -9.31 -21.20
C ILE A 31 12.48 -9.67 -22.55
N ASN A 32 13.72 -10.16 -22.53
CA ASN A 32 14.44 -10.56 -23.74
C ASN A 32 14.11 -12.01 -24.12
N LEU A 33 13.16 -12.19 -25.04
CA LEU A 33 12.64 -13.51 -25.44
C LEU A 33 13.63 -14.40 -26.22
N GLY A 34 14.78 -13.85 -26.66
CA GLY A 34 15.87 -14.62 -27.26
C GLY A 34 16.72 -15.40 -26.24
N ASP A 35 16.56 -15.12 -24.94
CA ASP A 35 17.22 -15.85 -23.86
C ASP A 35 16.22 -16.76 -23.15
N SER A 36 16.46 -18.07 -23.23
CA SER A 36 15.62 -19.10 -22.61
C SER A 36 15.60 -19.02 -21.08
N LEU A 37 16.63 -18.46 -20.44
CA LEU A 37 16.65 -18.23 -19.00
C LEU A 37 15.64 -17.17 -18.57
N ASN A 38 15.54 -16.08 -19.33
CA ASN A 38 14.54 -15.01 -19.09
C ASN A 38 13.10 -15.53 -19.28
N VAL A 39 12.87 -16.34 -20.31
CA VAL A 39 11.56 -16.98 -20.54
C VAL A 39 11.21 -17.96 -19.40
N LEU A 40 12.17 -18.79 -18.97
CA LEU A 40 11.98 -19.73 -17.86
C LEU A 40 11.71 -19.01 -16.53
N ALA A 41 12.46 -17.94 -16.24
CA ALA A 41 12.28 -17.11 -15.05
C ALA A 41 10.89 -16.44 -15.00
N LEU A 42 10.40 -15.94 -16.14
CA LEU A 42 9.06 -15.39 -16.28
C LEU A 42 7.98 -16.43 -15.98
N ILE A 43 8.09 -17.63 -16.58
CA ILE A 43 7.14 -18.74 -16.36
C ILE A 43 7.15 -19.18 -14.90
N ALA A 44 8.33 -19.34 -14.29
CA ALA A 44 8.48 -19.69 -12.88
C ALA A 44 7.89 -18.63 -11.94
N GLY A 45 8.11 -17.35 -12.23
CA GLY A 45 7.52 -16.22 -11.49
C GLY A 45 6.00 -16.21 -11.55
N ILE A 46 5.42 -16.35 -12.75
CA ILE A 46 3.96 -16.45 -12.95
C ILE A 46 3.39 -17.65 -12.18
N TYR A 47 4.04 -18.81 -12.23
CA TYR A 47 3.61 -20.00 -11.49
C TYR A 47 3.65 -19.80 -9.97
N LEU A 48 4.72 -19.18 -9.45
CA LEU A 48 4.87 -18.89 -8.03
C LEU A 48 3.79 -17.89 -7.54
N ILE A 49 3.57 -16.80 -8.27
CA ILE A 49 2.51 -15.82 -7.98
C ILE A 49 1.14 -16.50 -7.98
N LYS A 50 0.84 -17.33 -9.01
CA LYS A 50 -0.42 -18.08 -9.12
C LYS A 50 -0.61 -19.05 -7.95
N ARG A 51 0.45 -19.68 -7.46
CA ARG A 51 0.44 -20.57 -6.28
C ARG A 51 0.17 -19.81 -4.97
N ILE A 52 0.81 -18.66 -4.77
CA ILE A 52 0.62 -17.80 -3.59
C ILE A 52 -0.79 -17.21 -3.57
N THR A 53 -1.27 -16.68 -4.69
CA THR A 53 -2.62 -16.09 -4.82
C THR A 53 -3.71 -17.13 -4.58
N LYS A 54 -3.55 -18.37 -5.08
CA LYS A 54 -4.48 -19.47 -4.73
C LYS A 54 -4.52 -19.76 -3.23
N LYS A 55 -3.36 -19.83 -2.55
CA LYS A 55 -3.32 -20.01 -1.08
C LYS A 55 -4.03 -18.87 -0.34
N LYS A 56 -3.75 -17.61 -0.69
CA LYS A 56 -4.42 -16.45 -0.07
C LYS A 56 -5.93 -16.42 -0.32
N LYS A 57 -6.41 -16.82 -1.51
CA LYS A 57 -7.86 -16.92 -1.77
C LYS A 57 -8.51 -18.03 -0.95
N LEU A 58 -7.84 -19.18 -0.77
CA LEU A 58 -8.34 -20.27 0.08
C LEU A 58 -8.44 -19.84 1.55
N GLN A 59 -7.38 -19.23 2.11
CA GLN A 59 -7.38 -18.71 3.48
C GLN A 59 -8.52 -17.69 3.69
N LYS A 60 -8.68 -16.74 2.76
CA LYS A 60 -9.81 -15.79 2.81
C LYS A 60 -11.18 -16.46 2.76
N HIS A 61 -11.35 -17.58 2.06
CA HIS A 61 -12.62 -18.33 2.08
C HIS A 61 -12.86 -19.05 3.41
N MET A 62 -11.81 -19.48 4.09
CA MET A 62 -11.89 -20.11 5.42
C MET A 62 -12.13 -19.07 6.53
N GLU A 63 -11.59 -17.85 6.39
CA GLU A 63 -11.92 -16.70 7.26
C GLU A 63 -13.31 -16.07 6.97
N GLN A 64 -13.99 -16.48 5.89
CA GLN A 64 -15.33 -16.00 5.51
C GLN A 64 -16.42 -17.06 5.70
N TRP A 65 -16.10 -18.18 6.36
CA TRP A 65 -17.10 -19.08 6.93
C TRP A 65 -17.34 -18.69 8.39
N PRO A 66 -18.61 -18.63 8.86
CA PRO A 66 -18.95 -18.43 10.27
C PRO A 66 -18.73 -19.70 11.10
#